data_AF-A0A0A1H9V9-F1
#
_entry.id   AF-A0A0A1H9V9-F1
#
_cell.length_a   1.000
_cell.length_b   1.000
_cell.length_c   1.000
_cell.angle_alpha   90.00
_cell.angle_beta   90.00
_cell.angle_gamma   90.00
#
_symmetry.space_group_name_H-M   'P 1'
#
loop_
_entity.id
_entity.type
_entity.pdbx_description
1 polymer ?
#
loop_
_entity_poly.entity_id
_entity_poly.type
_entity_poly.pdbx_seq_one_letter_code
_entity_poly.pdbx_strand_id
1 'polypeptide(L)'
;MQQSGSGTRVTPWGLGVWGITVLLGGAALMVALERMVRHGAAGRRGLFIALGAMLYGIGLTLPLRGFLRVPRQVLQGLHFRVSQRRAAFSTGIDGVTGLADRSWFVHRLNLALGRLSACREDGFSVLLLDLDRFKLVNDALGHSAGDDLLRQVAARIRAALRPDRHLVARLGGDEFAVLLEGVGEPGVAERIAVRIQGAIGAPYRVRGHETRLTASVGIMRSEQCIACADSVLRDVDTAMYEAKRAGPGRVATFAPHMRRKASREFGIETELRKAIGTAQISLLYQPIMTLDRLTADSVEALVRWNHPRFGVVDPEEFIPIAEQSGLVIPLDEWVQRQACLQWRAWQDRDAERAPRSVSVNVSRVQMAYPDAFLAHIRAVIEAARMPPGALRLEVTERDVMRDPEAAVDLLRELRKLGVGLAMDDFGTGMSSLACLRRYPFDVVKIDRDFIADLDAAADVRAVVHASVMLIESLGMRSVAEGVENAAQVEFLRSIGCHSVQGYLFGRPAPADRIVAREPLPGEREPDPALVSSSG
;
A
#
# COMPACT_ATOMS: atom_id res chain seq x y z
N MET A 1 42.05 -38.28 8.96
CA MET A 1 42.31 -39.35 7.97
C MET A 1 41.13 -39.36 7.01
N GLN A 2 41.22 -39.32 5.69
CA GLN A 2 42.34 -39.41 4.76
C GLN A 2 41.84 -38.89 3.39
N GLN A 3 42.76 -38.36 2.59
CA GLN A 3 42.56 -37.83 1.24
C GLN A 3 42.05 -38.86 0.22
N SER A 4 41.33 -38.39 -0.81
CA SER A 4 41.55 -38.67 -2.25
C SER A 4 40.38 -38.05 -3.03
N GLY A 5 40.47 -37.47 -4.21
CA GLY A 5 41.53 -37.42 -5.22
C GLY A 5 40.81 -37.25 -6.56
N SER A 6 40.49 -36.02 -6.98
CA SER A 6 39.87 -35.76 -8.28
C SER A 6 40.91 -35.87 -9.39
N GLY A 7 40.97 -37.03 -10.05
CA GLY A 7 41.80 -37.26 -11.22
C GLY A 7 41.31 -36.46 -12.42
N THR A 8 42.11 -35.49 -12.87
CA THR A 8 41.99 -34.89 -14.20
C THR A 8 42.57 -35.86 -15.23
N ARG A 9 41.71 -36.50 -16.03
CA ARG A 9 42.11 -37.21 -17.25
C ARG A 9 42.63 -36.18 -18.26
N VAL A 10 43.91 -36.33 -18.64
CA VAL A 10 44.54 -35.57 -19.72
C VAL A 10 44.17 -36.25 -21.05
N THR A 11 43.55 -35.51 -21.97
CA THR A 11 43.27 -35.96 -23.34
C THR A 11 44.56 -36.05 -24.18
N PRO A 12 44.70 -37.04 -25.09
CA PRO A 12 45.98 -37.45 -25.70
C PRO A 12 46.51 -36.58 -26.85
N TRP A 13 46.00 -35.36 -27.04
CA TRP A 13 46.38 -34.51 -28.19
C TRP A 13 47.69 -33.72 -28.00
N GLY A 14 48.28 -33.72 -26.80
CA GLY A 14 49.50 -32.96 -26.49
C GLY A 14 50.82 -33.61 -26.92
N LEU A 15 50.84 -34.92 -27.19
CA LEU A 15 52.08 -35.67 -27.46
C LEU A 15 52.50 -35.67 -28.94
N GLY A 16 51.55 -35.49 -29.88
CA GLY A 16 51.85 -35.54 -31.32
C GLY A 16 52.67 -34.35 -31.84
N VAL A 17 52.43 -33.15 -31.32
CA VAL A 17 53.10 -31.92 -31.80
C VAL A 17 54.53 -31.79 -31.27
N TRP A 18 54.80 -32.33 -30.07
CA TRP A 18 56.14 -32.35 -29.48
C TRP A 18 57.10 -33.29 -30.22
N GLY A 19 56.63 -34.46 -30.66
CA GLY A 19 57.45 -35.42 -31.40
C GLY A 19 57.95 -34.86 -32.75
N ILE A 20 57.08 -34.16 -33.49
CA ILE A 20 57.39 -33.64 -34.83
C ILE A 20 58.40 -32.48 -34.75
N THR A 21 58.28 -31.61 -33.74
CA THR A 21 59.15 -30.44 -33.60
C THR A 21 60.58 -30.81 -33.17
N VAL A 22 60.71 -31.82 -32.29
CA VAL A 22 62.01 -32.37 -31.87
C VAL A 22 62.68 -33.14 -33.00
N LEU A 23 61.91 -33.88 -33.81
CA LEU A 23 62.44 -34.59 -35.00
C LEU A 23 62.95 -33.63 -36.08
N LEU A 24 62.22 -32.54 -36.38
CA LEU A 24 62.64 -31.55 -37.37
C LEU A 24 63.85 -30.72 -36.90
N GLY A 25 63.89 -30.35 -35.61
CA GLY A 25 65.05 -29.66 -35.02
C GLY A 25 66.30 -30.53 -34.95
N GLY A 26 66.15 -31.81 -34.62
CA GLY A 26 67.24 -32.80 -34.63
C GLY A 26 67.79 -33.08 -36.04
N ALA A 27 66.90 -33.18 -37.04
CA ALA A 27 67.30 -33.37 -38.44
C ALA A 27 68.07 -32.17 -39.00
N ALA A 28 67.64 -30.93 -38.68
CA ALA A 28 68.35 -29.72 -39.08
C ALA A 28 69.74 -29.60 -38.44
N LEU A 29 69.89 -30.03 -37.18
CA LEU A 29 71.17 -30.05 -36.47
C LEU A 29 72.14 -31.11 -37.05
N MET A 30 71.63 -32.30 -37.40
CA MET A 30 72.41 -33.35 -38.06
C MET A 30 72.94 -32.90 -39.43
N VAL A 31 72.09 -32.27 -40.27
CA VAL A 31 72.52 -31.75 -41.58
C VAL A 31 73.55 -30.62 -41.45
N ALA A 32 73.44 -29.78 -40.41
CA ALA A 32 74.41 -28.72 -40.14
C ALA A 32 75.77 -29.29 -39.68
N LEU A 33 75.77 -30.29 -38.78
CA LEU A 33 76.98 -30.97 -38.32
C LEU A 33 77.67 -31.77 -39.45
N GLU A 34 76.89 -32.43 -40.29
CA GLU A 34 77.41 -33.23 -41.41
C GLU A 34 78.05 -32.35 -42.50
N ARG A 35 77.48 -31.17 -42.79
CA ARG A 35 78.12 -30.17 -43.68
C ARG A 35 79.39 -29.58 -43.08
N MET A 36 79.46 -29.44 -41.76
CA MET A 36 80.62 -28.91 -41.04
C MET A 36 81.81 -29.88 -41.05
N VAL A 37 81.55 -31.19 -40.99
CA VAL A 37 82.56 -32.25 -41.09
C VAL A 37 83.07 -32.42 -42.54
N ARG A 38 82.21 -32.28 -43.56
CA ARG A 38 82.62 -32.48 -44.97
C ARG A 38 83.42 -31.33 -45.60
N HIS A 39 83.32 -30.09 -45.10
CA HIS A 39 83.93 -28.91 -45.75
C HIS A 39 85.09 -28.27 -44.97
N GLY A 40 85.64 -28.93 -43.95
CA GLY A 40 86.91 -28.54 -43.31
C GLY A 40 86.93 -27.13 -42.70
N ALA A 41 85.78 -26.60 -42.26
CA ALA A 41 85.67 -25.25 -41.72
C ALA A 41 85.82 -25.26 -40.18
N ALA A 42 87.01 -25.57 -39.67
CA ALA A 42 87.36 -25.42 -38.26
C ALA A 42 87.70 -23.95 -37.92
N GLY A 43 86.74 -23.04 -38.09
CA GLY A 43 86.92 -21.62 -37.79
C GLY A 43 85.67 -20.98 -37.18
N ARG A 44 85.87 -19.89 -36.42
CA ARG A 44 84.84 -19.12 -35.65
C ARG A 44 83.48 -18.98 -36.36
N ARG A 45 83.44 -18.91 -37.70
CA ARG A 45 82.21 -18.78 -38.50
C ARG A 45 81.27 -19.99 -38.44
N GLY A 46 81.79 -21.23 -38.35
CA GLY A 46 80.94 -22.42 -38.27
C GLY A 46 80.23 -22.56 -36.92
N LEU A 47 80.88 -22.12 -35.84
CA LEU A 47 80.29 -22.08 -34.50
C LEU A 47 79.12 -21.08 -34.42
N PHE A 48 79.23 -19.92 -35.10
CA PHE A 48 78.13 -18.94 -35.16
C PHE A 48 76.90 -19.43 -35.92
N ILE A 49 77.08 -20.24 -36.97
CA ILE A 49 75.97 -20.82 -37.75
C ILE A 49 75.24 -21.89 -36.93
N ALA A 50 75.98 -22.74 -36.21
CA ALA A 50 75.40 -23.74 -35.30
C ALA A 50 74.66 -23.09 -34.12
N LEU A 51 75.25 -22.04 -33.51
CA LEU A 51 74.62 -21.29 -32.42
C LEU A 51 73.36 -20.54 -32.90
N GLY A 52 73.39 -19.99 -34.12
CA GLY A 52 72.26 -19.32 -34.76
C GLY A 52 71.10 -20.26 -35.06
N ALA A 53 71.37 -21.48 -35.54
CA ALA A 53 70.34 -22.49 -35.78
C ALA A 53 69.71 -23.01 -34.47
N MET A 54 70.51 -23.15 -33.40
CA MET A 54 70.02 -23.52 -32.07
C MET A 54 69.16 -22.41 -31.44
N LEU A 55 69.57 -21.15 -31.56
CA LEU A 55 68.80 -19.98 -31.12
C LEU A 55 67.53 -19.78 -31.94
N TYR A 56 67.54 -20.09 -33.24
CA TYR A 56 66.34 -20.04 -34.10
C TYR A 56 65.33 -21.14 -33.71
N GLY A 57 65.79 -22.35 -33.39
CA GLY A 57 64.93 -23.42 -32.87
C GLY A 57 64.33 -23.11 -31.49
N ILE A 58 65.11 -22.49 -30.60
CA ILE A 58 64.63 -22.04 -29.28
C ILE A 58 63.68 -20.84 -29.44
N GLY A 59 63.99 -19.90 -30.36
CA GLY A 59 63.17 -18.74 -30.69
C GLY A 59 61.80 -19.09 -31.29
N LEU A 60 61.67 -20.22 -31.99
CA LEU A 60 60.38 -20.70 -32.53
C LEU A 60 59.51 -21.41 -31.47
N THR A 61 60.10 -21.96 -30.41
CA THR A 61 59.35 -22.66 -29.35
C THR A 61 58.79 -21.74 -28.27
N LEU A 62 59.39 -20.55 -28.10
CA LEU A 62 58.93 -19.50 -27.17
C LEU A 62 57.56 -18.89 -27.53
N PRO A 63 57.22 -18.56 -28.80
CA PRO A 63 55.89 -18.04 -29.15
C PRO A 63 54.78 -19.11 -29.10
N LEU A 64 55.11 -20.40 -29.24
CA LEU A 64 54.15 -21.49 -29.11
C LEU A 64 53.72 -21.77 -27.65
N ARG A 65 54.54 -21.40 -26.66
CA ARG A 65 54.14 -21.44 -25.24
C ARG A 65 53.14 -20.34 -24.87
N GLY A 66 53.13 -19.22 -25.60
CA GLY A 66 52.22 -18.10 -25.38
C GLY A 66 50.83 -18.27 -26.01
N PHE A 67 50.72 -19.02 -27.12
CA PHE A 67 49.49 -19.07 -27.91
C PHE A 67 48.47 -20.15 -27.49
N LEU A 68 48.88 -21.15 -26.68
CA LEU A 68 48.00 -22.24 -26.23
C LEU A 68 47.50 -22.11 -24.78
N ARG A 69 47.83 -21.01 -24.08
CA ARG A 69 47.20 -20.67 -22.80
C ARG A 69 46.14 -19.62 -23.06
N VAL A 70 44.90 -20.06 -23.26
CA VAL A 70 43.75 -19.19 -22.98
C VAL A 70 43.94 -18.69 -21.54
N PRO A 71 44.04 -17.37 -21.30
CA PRO A 71 44.32 -16.85 -19.97
C PRO A 71 43.32 -17.44 -18.98
N ARG A 72 43.78 -17.89 -17.80
CA ARG A 72 42.87 -18.39 -16.74
C ARG A 72 41.73 -17.40 -16.46
N GLN A 73 41.97 -16.09 -16.65
CA GLN A 73 40.98 -15.01 -16.58
C GLN A 73 39.95 -15.02 -17.74
N VAL A 74 40.33 -15.43 -18.95
CA VAL A 74 39.40 -15.57 -20.09
C VAL A 74 38.57 -16.85 -19.95
N LEU A 75 39.16 -17.95 -19.46
CA LEU A 75 38.45 -19.20 -19.17
C LEU A 75 37.54 -19.07 -17.93
N GLN A 76 37.98 -18.35 -16.89
CA GLN A 76 37.14 -17.95 -15.76
C GLN A 76 36.09 -16.93 -16.17
N GLY A 77 36.37 -16.02 -17.10
CA GLY A 77 35.41 -15.06 -17.65
C GLY A 77 34.39 -15.71 -18.59
N LEU A 78 34.76 -16.78 -19.30
CA LEU A 78 33.86 -17.62 -20.09
C LEU A 78 33.06 -18.57 -19.20
N HIS A 79 33.67 -19.19 -18.19
CA HIS A 79 32.93 -19.94 -17.18
C HIS A 79 32.05 -19.01 -16.35
N PHE A 80 32.46 -17.79 -16.02
CA PHE A 80 31.59 -16.82 -15.33
C PHE A 80 30.48 -16.34 -16.25
N ARG A 81 30.72 -16.11 -17.55
CA ARG A 81 29.66 -15.78 -18.53
C ARG A 81 28.74 -16.96 -18.85
N VAL A 82 29.26 -18.19 -18.87
CA VAL A 82 28.47 -19.43 -19.06
C VAL A 82 27.76 -19.81 -17.77
N SER A 83 28.34 -19.56 -16.60
CA SER A 83 27.70 -19.72 -15.28
C SER A 83 26.72 -18.60 -14.99
N GLN A 84 26.90 -17.39 -15.50
CA GLN A 84 25.88 -16.34 -15.51
C GLN A 84 24.78 -16.67 -16.52
N ARG A 85 25.09 -17.25 -17.68
CA ARG A 85 24.08 -17.75 -18.62
C ARG A 85 23.36 -19.01 -18.12
N ARG A 86 24.01 -19.83 -17.29
CA ARG A 86 23.42 -21.00 -16.60
C ARG A 86 22.68 -20.60 -15.31
N ALA A 87 23.11 -19.56 -14.61
CA ALA A 87 22.39 -18.96 -13.48
C ALA A 87 21.20 -18.11 -13.96
N ALA A 88 21.25 -17.60 -15.19
CA ALA A 88 20.10 -17.06 -15.91
C ALA A 88 19.23 -18.15 -16.57
N PHE A 89 19.59 -19.42 -16.39
CA PHE A 89 18.73 -20.57 -16.65
C PHE A 89 18.13 -21.02 -15.32
N SER A 90 17.36 -20.14 -14.67
CA SER A 90 16.14 -20.63 -14.06
C SER A 90 15.42 -21.42 -15.14
N THR A 91 14.71 -22.50 -14.80
CA THR A 91 13.98 -23.32 -15.76
C THR A 91 12.91 -22.54 -16.56
N GLY A 92 12.80 -21.22 -16.35
CA GLY A 92 11.77 -20.33 -16.85
C GLY A 92 10.40 -20.68 -16.29
N ILE A 93 10.37 -21.58 -15.30
CA ILE A 93 9.19 -22.31 -14.82
C ILE A 93 9.19 -22.31 -13.29
N ASP A 94 8.05 -21.98 -12.71
CA ASP A 94 7.77 -22.07 -11.28
C ASP A 94 7.62 -23.53 -10.83
N GLY A 95 8.38 -23.93 -9.82
CA GLY A 95 8.45 -25.33 -9.36
C GLY A 95 7.18 -25.87 -8.70
N VAL A 96 6.24 -24.99 -8.29
CA VAL A 96 4.98 -25.41 -7.67
C VAL A 96 3.88 -25.60 -8.72
N THR A 97 3.70 -24.59 -9.58
CA THR A 97 2.57 -24.48 -10.51
C THR A 97 2.88 -24.98 -11.92
N GLY A 98 4.15 -25.10 -12.29
CA GLY A 98 4.57 -25.41 -13.66
C GLY A 98 4.29 -24.31 -14.67
N LEU A 99 3.89 -23.11 -14.21
CA LEU A 99 3.76 -21.91 -15.05
C LEU A 99 5.12 -21.27 -15.31
N ALA A 100 5.15 -20.25 -16.19
CA ALA A 100 6.33 -19.43 -16.31
C ALA A 100 6.70 -18.74 -14.98
N ASP A 101 7.99 -18.56 -14.73
CA ASP A 101 8.46 -17.76 -13.60
C ASP A 101 8.53 -16.27 -13.95
N ARG A 102 8.85 -15.44 -12.95
CA ARG A 102 9.03 -13.99 -13.12
C ARG A 102 10.07 -13.64 -14.18
N SER A 103 11.18 -14.38 -14.24
CA SER A 103 12.27 -14.09 -15.17
C SER A 103 11.85 -14.29 -16.63
N TRP A 104 11.11 -15.37 -16.89
CA TRP A 104 10.57 -15.67 -18.22
C TRP A 104 9.48 -14.69 -18.62
N PHE A 105 8.61 -14.30 -17.68
CA PHE A 105 7.59 -13.29 -17.91
C PHE A 105 8.20 -11.95 -18.32
N VAL A 106 9.18 -11.45 -17.55
CA VAL A 106 9.89 -10.19 -17.83
C VAL A 106 10.61 -10.26 -19.18
N HIS A 107 11.25 -11.39 -19.50
CA HIS A 107 11.88 -11.59 -20.80
C HIS A 107 10.86 -11.45 -21.95
N ARG A 108 9.72 -12.16 -21.87
CA ARG A 108 8.67 -12.11 -22.89
C ARG A 108 8.01 -10.73 -23.00
N LEU A 109 7.80 -10.03 -21.89
CA LEU A 109 7.27 -8.68 -21.87
C LEU A 109 8.22 -7.68 -22.56
N ASN A 110 9.54 -7.78 -22.33
CA ASN A 110 10.51 -6.96 -23.05
C ASN A 110 10.48 -7.23 -24.58
N LEU A 111 10.28 -8.47 -25.01
CA LEU A 111 10.09 -8.79 -26.44
C LEU A 111 8.78 -8.21 -27.01
N ALA A 112 7.70 -8.16 -26.23
CA ALA A 112 6.46 -7.51 -26.63
C ALA A 112 6.62 -5.98 -26.75
N LEU A 113 7.28 -5.35 -25.77
CA LEU A 113 7.62 -3.92 -25.80
C LEU A 113 8.49 -3.57 -27.02
N GLY A 114 9.51 -4.38 -27.33
CA GLY A 114 10.35 -4.15 -28.51
C GLY A 114 9.60 -4.23 -29.84
N ARG A 115 8.55 -5.07 -29.94
CA ARG A 115 7.68 -5.14 -31.12
C ARG A 115 6.77 -3.91 -31.26
N LEU A 116 6.27 -3.39 -30.14
CA LEU A 116 5.45 -2.18 -30.10
C LEU A 116 6.24 -0.96 -30.63
N SER A 117 7.48 -0.78 -30.16
CA SER A 117 8.36 0.31 -30.63
C SER A 117 8.70 0.25 -32.12
N ALA A 118 8.57 -0.93 -32.74
CA ALA A 118 8.82 -1.15 -34.16
C ALA A 118 7.59 -0.92 -35.06
N CYS A 119 6.52 -0.28 -34.53
CA CYS A 119 5.26 0.01 -35.24
C CYS A 119 4.58 -1.23 -35.84
N ARG A 120 4.74 -2.41 -35.23
CA ARG A 120 3.97 -3.60 -35.58
C ARG A 120 2.65 -3.57 -34.82
N GLU A 121 1.53 -3.65 -35.53
CA GLU A 121 0.14 -3.38 -35.07
C GLU A 121 -0.42 -4.32 -33.98
N ASP A 122 0.37 -5.24 -33.43
CA ASP A 122 -0.12 -6.16 -32.41
C ASP A 122 0.05 -5.55 -31.00
N GLY A 123 -0.97 -4.80 -30.58
CA GLY A 123 -1.10 -4.34 -29.19
C GLY A 123 -1.06 -5.51 -28.19
N PHE A 124 -0.64 -5.23 -26.96
CA PHE A 124 -0.68 -6.20 -25.87
C PHE A 124 -1.30 -5.60 -24.61
N SER A 125 -1.68 -6.46 -23.67
CA SER A 125 -2.07 -6.07 -22.31
C SER A 125 -1.41 -6.96 -21.27
N VAL A 126 -1.10 -6.40 -20.12
CA VAL A 126 -0.56 -7.12 -18.95
C VAL A 126 -1.63 -7.13 -17.87
N LEU A 127 -1.92 -8.32 -17.35
CA LEU A 127 -2.74 -8.50 -16.16
C LEU A 127 -1.82 -8.96 -15.03
N LEU A 128 -1.96 -8.35 -13.86
CA LEU A 128 -1.40 -8.83 -12.60
C LEU A 128 -2.56 -9.22 -11.68
N LEU A 129 -2.47 -10.40 -11.08
CA LEU A 129 -3.49 -10.98 -10.24
C LEU A 129 -2.89 -11.34 -8.89
N ASP A 130 -3.61 -11.04 -7.83
CA ASP A 130 -3.27 -11.46 -6.47
C ASP A 130 -4.47 -12.14 -5.82
N LEU A 131 -4.24 -13.29 -5.18
CA LEU A 131 -5.30 -14.09 -4.58
C LEU A 131 -5.67 -13.53 -3.21
N ASP A 132 -6.88 -12.98 -3.11
CA ASP A 132 -7.34 -12.34 -1.88
C ASP A 132 -7.41 -13.37 -0.75
N ARG A 133 -6.81 -13.01 0.40
CA ARG A 133 -6.79 -13.82 1.63
C ARG A 133 -6.14 -15.21 1.49
N PHE A 134 -5.29 -15.44 0.49
CA PHE A 134 -4.58 -16.72 0.34
C PHE A 134 -3.77 -17.11 1.59
N LYS A 135 -3.16 -16.11 2.26
CA LYS A 135 -2.43 -16.33 3.52
C LYS A 135 -3.28 -17.02 4.60
N LEU A 136 -4.58 -16.73 4.68
CA LEU A 136 -5.48 -17.36 5.65
C LEU A 136 -5.62 -18.87 5.41
N VAL A 137 -5.55 -19.31 4.15
CA VAL A 137 -5.54 -20.73 3.81
C VAL A 137 -4.22 -21.38 4.24
N ASN A 138 -3.08 -20.71 4.02
CA ASN A 138 -1.78 -21.19 4.49
C ASN A 138 -1.72 -21.31 6.01
N ASP A 139 -2.21 -20.30 6.72
CA ASP A 139 -2.20 -20.26 8.18
C ASP A 139 -3.14 -21.33 8.77
N ALA A 140 -4.28 -21.60 8.12
CA ALA A 140 -5.27 -22.57 8.59
C ALA A 140 -4.96 -24.04 8.21
N LEU A 141 -4.48 -24.30 6.99
CA LEU A 141 -4.33 -25.65 6.42
C LEU A 141 -2.88 -26.05 6.13
N GLY A 142 -1.94 -25.14 6.34
CA GLY A 142 -0.51 -25.32 6.12
C GLY A 142 -0.08 -25.06 4.66
N HIS A 143 1.21 -24.76 4.48
CA HIS A 143 1.79 -24.37 3.18
C HIS A 143 1.58 -25.40 2.07
N SER A 144 1.58 -26.69 2.41
CA SER A 144 1.39 -27.75 1.41
C SER A 144 -0.03 -27.79 0.85
N ALA A 145 -1.05 -27.37 1.63
CA ALA A 145 -2.40 -27.14 1.12
C ALA A 145 -2.45 -25.89 0.22
N GLY A 146 -1.69 -24.85 0.58
CA GLY A 146 -1.50 -23.66 -0.26
C GLY A 146 -0.90 -23.99 -1.62
N ASP A 147 0.13 -24.84 -1.67
CA ASP A 147 0.75 -25.28 -2.92
C ASP A 147 -0.25 -26.04 -3.81
N ASP A 148 -1.08 -26.92 -3.23
CA ASP A 148 -2.14 -27.62 -3.97
C ASP A 148 -3.18 -26.63 -4.54
N LEU A 149 -3.51 -25.60 -3.76
CA LEU A 149 -4.43 -24.55 -4.18
C LEU A 149 -3.82 -23.71 -5.32
N LEU A 150 -2.55 -23.32 -5.23
CA LEU A 150 -1.83 -22.60 -6.27
C LEU A 150 -1.78 -23.38 -7.59
N ARG A 151 -1.60 -24.70 -7.55
CA ARG A 151 -1.68 -25.56 -8.74
C ARG A 151 -3.07 -25.54 -9.37
N GLN A 152 -4.13 -25.63 -8.56
CA GLN A 152 -5.50 -25.55 -9.05
C GLN A 152 -5.83 -24.18 -9.66
N VAL A 153 -5.38 -23.10 -9.02
CA VAL A 153 -5.50 -21.73 -9.54
C VAL A 153 -4.80 -21.61 -10.90
N ALA A 154 -3.55 -22.05 -10.99
CA ALA A 154 -2.78 -22.03 -12.24
C ALA A 154 -3.51 -22.76 -13.39
N ALA A 155 -4.07 -23.94 -13.11
CA ALA A 155 -4.85 -24.70 -14.07
C ALA A 155 -6.10 -23.94 -14.55
N ARG A 156 -6.82 -23.28 -13.63
CA ARG A 156 -8.01 -22.49 -13.95
C ARG A 156 -7.69 -21.24 -14.77
N ILE A 157 -6.61 -20.53 -14.44
CA ILE A 157 -6.17 -19.37 -15.23
C ILE A 157 -5.84 -19.80 -16.66
N ARG A 158 -5.11 -20.91 -16.84
CA ARG A 158 -4.81 -21.45 -18.17
C ARG A 158 -6.06 -21.86 -18.94
N ALA A 159 -7.00 -22.56 -18.29
CA ALA A 159 -8.26 -22.98 -18.92
C ALA A 159 -9.16 -21.80 -19.30
N ALA A 160 -9.08 -20.69 -18.56
CA ALA A 160 -9.79 -19.44 -18.86
C ALA A 160 -9.14 -18.64 -20.00
N LEU A 161 -8.07 -19.13 -20.63
CA LEU A 161 -7.39 -18.46 -21.74
C LEU A 161 -7.42 -19.33 -22.99
N ARG A 162 -7.33 -18.69 -24.16
CA ARG A 162 -7.16 -19.45 -25.41
C ARG A 162 -5.77 -20.11 -25.42
N PRO A 163 -5.67 -21.40 -25.77
CA PRO A 163 -4.39 -22.09 -25.87
C PRO A 163 -3.40 -21.35 -26.79
N ASP A 164 -2.11 -21.44 -26.46
CA ASP A 164 -0.96 -21.08 -27.30
C ASP A 164 -0.80 -19.61 -27.72
N ARG A 165 -1.66 -18.71 -27.25
CA ARG A 165 -1.57 -17.27 -27.57
C ARG A 165 -1.06 -16.39 -26.42
N HIS A 166 -1.37 -16.76 -25.19
CA HIS A 166 -1.13 -15.92 -24.01
C HIS A 166 -0.13 -16.58 -23.08
N LEU A 167 0.73 -15.78 -22.45
CA LEU A 167 1.66 -16.28 -21.45
C LEU A 167 1.04 -16.10 -20.06
N VAL A 168 1.08 -17.18 -19.26
CA VAL A 168 0.69 -17.16 -17.85
C VAL A 168 1.93 -17.46 -17.02
N ALA A 169 2.20 -16.62 -16.02
CA ALA A 169 3.32 -16.76 -15.11
C ALA A 169 2.85 -16.65 -13.65
N ARG A 170 3.63 -17.22 -12.73
CA ARG A 170 3.58 -16.94 -11.31
C ARG A 170 4.80 -16.10 -10.95
N LEU A 171 4.58 -14.90 -10.41
CA LEU A 171 5.68 -13.98 -10.10
C LEU A 171 6.32 -14.29 -8.74
N GLY A 172 5.56 -14.90 -7.83
CA GLY A 172 5.96 -15.30 -6.49
C GLY A 172 4.75 -15.30 -5.56
N GLY A 173 4.82 -16.00 -4.41
CA GLY A 173 3.72 -16.03 -3.44
C GLY A 173 2.38 -16.42 -4.07
N ASP A 174 1.39 -15.56 -3.94
CA ASP A 174 0.04 -15.62 -4.51
C ASP A 174 -0.15 -14.76 -5.77
N GLU A 175 0.92 -14.20 -6.33
CA GLU A 175 0.87 -13.32 -7.49
C GLU A 175 1.02 -14.09 -8.81
N PHE A 176 0.06 -13.88 -9.72
CA PHE A 176 0.06 -14.39 -11.08
C PHE A 176 0.08 -13.22 -12.07
N ALA A 177 0.69 -13.44 -13.24
CA ALA A 177 0.70 -12.46 -14.33
C ALA A 177 0.27 -13.11 -15.64
N VAL A 178 -0.47 -12.37 -16.46
CA VAL A 178 -0.88 -12.79 -17.81
C VAL A 178 -0.45 -11.73 -18.81
N LEU A 179 0.28 -12.15 -19.85
CA LEU A 179 0.61 -11.32 -21.00
C LEU A 179 -0.30 -11.71 -22.17
N LEU A 180 -1.16 -10.78 -22.54
CA LEU A 180 -2.12 -10.91 -23.63
C LEU A 180 -1.55 -10.30 -24.91
N GLU A 181 -1.07 -11.13 -25.84
CA GLU A 181 -0.52 -10.68 -27.13
C GLU A 181 -1.59 -10.58 -28.24
N GLY A 182 -1.48 -9.54 -29.07
CA GLY A 182 -2.42 -9.24 -30.18
C GLY A 182 -3.79 -8.75 -29.70
N VAL A 183 -3.83 -8.10 -28.55
CA VAL A 183 -5.03 -7.54 -27.92
C VAL A 183 -4.90 -6.02 -27.94
N GLY A 184 -5.34 -5.41 -29.05
CA GLY A 184 -5.37 -3.94 -29.22
C GLY A 184 -6.76 -3.33 -29.05
N GLU A 185 -7.84 -4.13 -29.07
CA GLU A 185 -9.20 -3.61 -28.92
C GLU A 185 -9.51 -3.27 -27.44
N PRO A 186 -10.01 -2.05 -27.15
CA PRO A 186 -10.47 -1.68 -25.80
C PRO A 186 -11.50 -2.67 -25.25
N GLY A 187 -11.40 -3.02 -23.97
CA GLY A 187 -12.38 -3.90 -23.31
C GLY A 187 -12.06 -5.40 -23.39
N VAL A 188 -11.19 -5.85 -24.29
CA VAL A 188 -10.85 -7.30 -24.39
C VAL A 188 -10.10 -7.77 -23.15
N ALA A 189 -9.13 -6.98 -22.67
CA ALA A 189 -8.34 -7.32 -21.49
C ALA A 189 -9.23 -7.42 -20.24
N GLU A 190 -10.20 -6.52 -20.10
CA GLU A 190 -11.18 -6.48 -19.02
C GLU A 190 -12.11 -7.70 -19.07
N ARG A 191 -12.62 -8.06 -20.26
CA ARG A 191 -13.43 -9.27 -20.44
C ARG A 191 -12.65 -10.53 -20.06
N ILE A 192 -11.36 -10.59 -20.41
CA ILE A 192 -10.48 -11.71 -20.04
C ILE A 192 -10.23 -11.73 -18.52
N ALA A 193 -9.97 -10.58 -17.90
CA ALA A 193 -9.79 -10.46 -16.46
C ALA A 193 -11.03 -10.96 -15.71
N VAL A 194 -12.22 -10.50 -16.08
CA VAL A 194 -13.51 -10.94 -15.48
C VAL A 194 -13.69 -12.46 -15.66
N ARG A 195 -13.35 -13.01 -16.83
CA ARG A 195 -13.42 -14.46 -17.07
C ARG A 195 -12.46 -15.26 -16.20
N ILE A 196 -11.21 -14.81 -16.06
CA ILE A 196 -10.23 -15.44 -15.17
C ILE A 196 -10.73 -15.37 -13.73
N GLN A 197 -11.22 -14.22 -13.30
CA GLN A 197 -11.75 -14.02 -11.95
C GLN A 197 -12.94 -14.94 -11.66
N GLY A 198 -13.87 -15.09 -12.61
CA GLY A 198 -14.97 -16.04 -12.51
C GLY A 198 -14.51 -17.49 -12.41
N ALA A 199 -13.46 -17.87 -13.13
CA ALA A 199 -12.86 -19.20 -13.01
C ALA A 199 -12.21 -19.42 -11.62
N ILE A 200 -11.49 -18.42 -11.10
CA ILE A 200 -10.90 -18.47 -9.76
C ILE A 200 -11.99 -18.58 -8.69
N GLY A 201 -13.11 -17.87 -8.85
CA GLY A 201 -14.21 -17.84 -7.88
C GLY A 201 -14.94 -19.17 -7.64
N ALA A 202 -14.73 -20.19 -8.49
CA ALA A 202 -15.34 -21.50 -8.28
C ALA A 202 -14.79 -22.20 -7.01
N PRO A 203 -15.56 -23.08 -6.34
CA PRO A 203 -15.07 -23.74 -5.13
C PRO A 203 -13.87 -24.66 -5.39
N TYR A 204 -12.90 -24.66 -4.49
CA TYR A 204 -11.73 -25.54 -4.49
C TYR A 204 -11.91 -26.62 -3.44
N ARG A 205 -11.49 -27.84 -3.78
CA ARG A 205 -11.33 -28.92 -2.79
C ARG A 205 -9.85 -29.09 -2.50
N VAL A 206 -9.47 -28.82 -1.26
CA VAL A 206 -8.08 -28.95 -0.79
C VAL A 206 -8.10 -29.77 0.49
N ARG A 207 -7.52 -30.97 0.45
CA ARG A 207 -7.42 -31.87 1.61
C ARG A 207 -8.77 -32.10 2.32
N GLY A 208 -9.83 -32.34 1.56
CA GLY A 208 -11.17 -32.60 2.09
C GLY A 208 -11.96 -31.35 2.53
N HIS A 209 -11.37 -30.16 2.47
CA HIS A 209 -12.04 -28.90 2.78
C HIS A 209 -12.45 -28.17 1.50
N GLU A 210 -13.62 -27.53 1.53
CA GLU A 210 -14.07 -26.65 0.46
C GLU A 210 -13.68 -25.20 0.79
N THR A 211 -12.98 -24.53 -0.13
CA THR A 211 -12.59 -23.12 0.02
C THR A 211 -12.93 -22.33 -1.24
N ARG A 212 -13.15 -21.02 -1.10
CA ARG A 212 -13.38 -20.10 -2.22
C ARG A 212 -12.35 -18.99 -2.15
N LEU A 213 -11.77 -18.67 -3.30
CA LEU A 213 -10.85 -17.54 -3.46
C LEU A 213 -11.48 -16.49 -4.36
N THR A 214 -11.08 -15.25 -4.16
CA THR A 214 -11.23 -14.19 -5.15
C THR A 214 -9.85 -13.72 -5.58
N ALA A 215 -9.77 -13.00 -6.69
CA ALA A 215 -8.53 -12.39 -7.14
C ALA A 215 -8.76 -10.93 -7.49
N SER A 216 -7.89 -10.07 -6.97
CA SER A 216 -7.84 -8.66 -7.37
C SER A 216 -6.91 -8.53 -8.58
N VAL A 217 -7.35 -7.82 -9.62
CA VAL A 217 -6.68 -7.78 -10.93
C VAL A 217 -6.34 -6.35 -11.35
N GLY A 218 -5.06 -6.08 -11.60
CA GLY A 218 -4.58 -4.90 -12.29
C GLY A 218 -4.42 -5.16 -13.79
N ILE A 219 -4.81 -4.21 -14.64
CA ILE A 219 -4.65 -4.28 -16.09
C ILE A 219 -3.80 -3.09 -16.56
N MET A 220 -2.86 -3.32 -17.47
CA MET A 220 -2.22 -2.25 -18.24
C MET A 220 -2.24 -2.57 -19.72
N ARG A 221 -2.55 -1.55 -20.53
CA ARG A 221 -2.59 -1.64 -21.98
C ARG A 221 -1.30 -1.11 -22.59
N SER A 222 -0.88 -1.71 -23.70
CA SER A 222 0.35 -1.36 -24.42
C SER A 222 0.46 0.13 -24.79
N GLU A 223 -0.65 0.80 -25.11
CA GLU A 223 -0.71 2.24 -25.41
C GLU A 223 -0.21 3.14 -24.27
N GLN A 224 -0.27 2.63 -23.03
CA GLN A 224 0.11 3.37 -21.83
C GLN A 224 1.54 3.01 -21.37
N CYS A 225 2.23 2.10 -22.05
CA CYS A 225 3.56 1.63 -21.69
C CYS A 225 4.63 2.65 -22.11
N ILE A 226 5.49 3.04 -21.17
CA ILE A 226 6.38 4.21 -21.36
C ILE A 226 7.86 3.83 -21.56
N ALA A 227 8.32 2.66 -21.10
CA ALA A 227 9.76 2.35 -21.19
C ALA A 227 10.14 0.87 -21.19
N CYS A 228 9.94 0.16 -20.07
CA CYS A 228 10.50 -1.17 -19.83
C CYS A 228 9.56 -2.09 -19.05
N ALA A 229 9.83 -3.40 -19.06
CA ALA A 229 9.03 -4.39 -18.34
C ALA A 229 8.84 -4.05 -16.85
N ASP A 230 9.87 -3.55 -16.17
CA ASP A 230 9.78 -3.16 -14.75
C ASP A 230 8.85 -1.97 -14.52
N SER A 231 8.83 -1.00 -15.44
CA SER A 231 7.89 0.13 -15.37
C SER A 231 6.45 -0.33 -15.57
N VAL A 232 6.22 -1.23 -16.52
CA VAL A 232 4.90 -1.81 -16.80
C VAL A 232 4.41 -2.62 -15.60
N LEU A 233 5.25 -3.50 -15.05
CA LEU A 233 4.88 -4.29 -13.88
C LEU A 233 4.53 -3.41 -12.69
N ARG A 234 5.27 -2.31 -12.46
CA ARG A 234 4.98 -1.34 -11.37
C ARG A 234 3.63 -0.63 -11.56
N ASP A 235 3.31 -0.25 -12.78
CA ASP A 235 2.04 0.42 -13.09
C ASP A 235 0.85 -0.53 -13.00
N VAL A 236 1.00 -1.77 -13.50
CA VAL A 236 -0.02 -2.82 -13.36
C VAL A 236 -0.24 -3.15 -11.88
N ASP A 237 0.84 -3.23 -11.10
CA ASP A 237 0.78 -3.43 -9.65
C ASP A 237 0.04 -2.29 -8.94
N THR A 238 0.29 -1.03 -9.34
CA THR A 238 -0.47 0.12 -8.85
C THR A 238 -1.97 -0.03 -9.15
N ALA A 239 -2.33 -0.52 -10.34
CA ALA A 239 -3.72 -0.79 -10.68
C ALA A 239 -4.32 -1.93 -9.84
N MET A 240 -3.58 -3.02 -9.65
CA MET A 240 -4.01 -4.15 -8.83
C MET A 240 -4.22 -3.73 -7.37
N TYR A 241 -3.34 -2.88 -6.83
CA TYR A 241 -3.47 -2.33 -5.49
C TYR A 241 -4.74 -1.48 -5.33
N GLU A 242 -5.04 -0.61 -6.30
CA GLU A 242 -6.30 0.15 -6.31
C GLU A 242 -7.52 -0.77 -6.41
N ALA A 243 -7.43 -1.87 -7.17
CA ALA A 243 -8.48 -2.90 -7.19
C ALA A 243 -8.69 -3.51 -5.79
N LYS A 244 -7.62 -3.92 -5.11
CA LYS A 244 -7.68 -4.46 -3.74
C LYS A 244 -8.33 -3.48 -2.75
N ARG A 245 -8.00 -2.19 -2.86
CA ARG A 245 -8.58 -1.13 -2.01
C ARG A 245 -10.08 -0.96 -2.23
N ALA A 246 -10.55 -1.09 -3.46
CA ALA A 246 -11.98 -1.06 -3.78
C ALA A 246 -12.74 -2.33 -3.32
N GLY A 247 -12.04 -3.30 -2.73
CA GLY A 247 -12.57 -4.54 -2.19
C GLY A 247 -11.99 -5.78 -2.88
N PRO A 248 -12.15 -6.97 -2.26
CA PRO A 248 -11.69 -8.23 -2.85
C PRO A 248 -12.44 -8.53 -4.15
N GLY A 249 -11.78 -9.20 -5.09
CA GLY A 249 -12.40 -9.58 -6.36
C GLY A 249 -12.77 -8.38 -7.24
N ARG A 250 -11.89 -7.39 -7.35
CA ARG A 250 -12.09 -6.24 -8.23
C ARG A 250 -11.07 -6.23 -9.37
N VAL A 251 -11.40 -5.52 -10.43
CA VAL A 251 -10.54 -5.29 -11.59
C VAL A 251 -10.35 -3.79 -11.74
N ALA A 252 -9.11 -3.34 -11.90
CA ALA A 252 -8.80 -1.95 -12.21
C ALA A 252 -7.82 -1.86 -13.37
N THR A 253 -8.07 -0.92 -14.28
CA THR A 253 -7.17 -0.63 -15.41
C THR A 253 -6.33 0.58 -15.08
N PHE A 254 -5.03 0.46 -15.31
CA PHE A 254 -4.07 1.51 -15.05
C PHE A 254 -4.44 2.79 -15.80
N ALA A 255 -4.30 3.90 -15.09
CA ALA A 255 -4.37 5.23 -15.64
C ALA A 255 -3.24 6.08 -15.01
N PRO A 256 -2.63 7.02 -15.75
CA PRO A 256 -1.49 7.80 -15.25
C PRO A 256 -1.74 8.54 -13.92
N HIS A 257 -2.99 8.90 -13.61
CA HIS A 257 -3.34 9.53 -12.33
C HIS A 257 -3.14 8.59 -11.13
N MET A 258 -3.24 7.27 -11.31
CA MET A 258 -3.05 6.26 -10.25
C MET A 258 -1.59 6.25 -9.78
N ARG A 259 -0.63 6.35 -10.70
CA ARG A 259 0.80 6.46 -10.35
C ARG A 259 1.09 7.71 -9.50
N ARG A 260 0.49 8.85 -9.89
CA ARG A 260 0.61 10.10 -9.14
C ARG A 260 -0.01 9.98 -7.75
N LYS A 261 -1.19 9.37 -7.64
CA LYS A 261 -1.88 9.10 -6.38
C LYS A 261 -1.01 8.23 -5.46
N ALA A 262 -0.55 7.07 -5.93
CA ALA A 262 0.31 6.19 -5.15
C ALA A 262 1.62 6.87 -4.67
N SER A 263 2.25 7.66 -5.54
CA SER A 263 3.44 8.43 -5.17
C SER A 263 3.15 9.48 -4.10
N ARG A 264 1.97 10.12 -4.18
CA ARG A 264 1.50 11.10 -3.19
C ARG A 264 1.19 10.42 -1.87
N GLU A 265 0.46 9.31 -1.87
CA GLU A 265 0.12 8.55 -0.66
C GLU A 265 1.38 8.06 0.07
N PHE A 266 2.37 7.51 -0.65
CA PHE A 266 3.66 7.12 -0.07
C PHE A 266 4.42 8.32 0.54
N GLY A 267 4.39 9.46 -0.14
CA GLY A 267 4.96 10.70 0.37
C GLY A 267 4.27 11.18 1.64
N ILE A 268 2.94 11.12 1.69
CA ILE A 268 2.12 11.48 2.86
C ILE A 268 2.43 10.52 4.02
N GLU A 269 2.45 9.20 3.81
CA GLU A 269 2.77 8.23 4.86
C GLU A 269 4.15 8.52 5.49
N THR A 270 5.15 8.74 4.64
CA THR A 270 6.54 8.98 5.07
C THR A 270 6.66 10.25 5.90
N GLU A 271 5.98 11.32 5.49
CA GLU A 271 6.06 12.62 6.18
C GLU A 271 5.14 12.67 7.40
N LEU A 272 4.00 11.99 7.39
CA LEU A 272 3.07 11.93 8.53
C LEU A 272 3.75 11.34 9.77
N ARG A 273 4.53 10.25 9.58
CA ARG A 273 5.32 9.63 10.65
C ARG A 273 6.27 10.62 11.35
N LYS A 274 6.78 11.63 10.62
CA LYS A 274 7.66 12.67 11.15
C LYS A 274 6.88 13.86 11.72
N ALA A 275 5.67 14.09 11.24
CA ALA A 275 4.85 15.24 11.59
C ALA A 275 4.15 15.07 12.94
N ILE A 276 3.72 13.85 13.29
CA ILE A 276 3.06 13.56 14.58
C ILE A 276 3.97 14.02 15.74
N GLY A 277 3.43 14.83 16.65
CA GLY A 277 4.19 15.39 17.77
C GLY A 277 4.97 16.69 17.45
N THR A 278 4.91 17.18 16.22
CA THR A 278 5.54 18.46 15.82
C THR A 278 4.50 19.55 15.60
N ALA A 279 4.96 20.80 15.41
CA ALA A 279 4.08 21.94 15.11
C ALA A 279 3.36 21.85 13.74
N GLN A 280 3.61 20.81 12.94
CA GLN A 280 2.92 20.59 11.67
C GLN A 280 1.50 20.05 11.85
N ILE A 281 1.27 19.28 12.92
CA ILE A 281 -0.05 18.79 13.29
C ILE A 281 -0.63 19.75 14.33
N SER A 282 -1.88 20.14 14.12
CA SER A 282 -2.60 21.07 14.99
C SER A 282 -4.05 20.63 15.14
N LEU A 283 -4.72 21.11 16.18
CA LEU A 283 -6.15 20.92 16.38
C LEU A 283 -6.87 22.23 16.09
N LEU A 284 -7.90 22.15 15.25
CA LEU A 284 -8.97 23.13 15.22
C LEU A 284 -10.13 22.58 16.04
N TYR A 285 -11.03 23.47 16.44
CA TYR A 285 -12.16 23.12 17.27
C TYR A 285 -13.43 23.71 16.66
N GLN A 286 -14.51 22.93 16.68
CA GLN A 286 -15.80 23.39 16.22
C GLN A 286 -16.83 23.36 17.36
N PRO A 287 -17.53 24.47 17.65
CA PRO A 287 -18.58 24.49 18.65
C PRO A 287 -19.76 23.59 18.30
N ILE A 288 -20.29 22.92 19.32
CA ILE A 288 -21.56 22.20 19.32
C ILE A 288 -22.51 22.98 20.23
N MET A 289 -23.62 23.45 19.65
CA MET A 289 -24.57 24.35 20.28
C MET A 289 -25.75 23.54 20.84
N THR A 290 -26.18 23.81 22.07
CA THR A 290 -27.45 23.27 22.59
C THR A 290 -28.62 24.09 22.06
N LEU A 291 -29.69 23.45 21.59
CA LEU A 291 -30.81 24.16 20.96
C LEU A 291 -31.73 24.88 21.94
N ASP A 292 -31.71 24.48 23.23
CA ASP A 292 -32.50 25.05 24.32
C ASP A 292 -32.09 26.48 24.68
N ARG A 293 -30.77 26.72 24.75
CA ARG A 293 -30.15 27.99 25.19
C ARG A 293 -29.26 28.63 24.13
N LEU A 294 -29.05 27.96 23.00
CA LEU A 294 -28.08 28.34 21.96
C LEU A 294 -26.70 28.64 22.55
N THR A 295 -26.26 27.78 23.47
CA THR A 295 -24.95 27.88 24.12
C THR A 295 -23.98 26.84 23.59
N ALA A 296 -22.74 27.25 23.32
CA ALA A 296 -21.64 26.37 22.95
C ALA A 296 -21.11 25.59 24.17
N ASP A 297 -21.83 24.56 24.61
CA ASP A 297 -21.46 23.78 25.80
C ASP A 297 -20.39 22.72 25.52
N SER A 298 -20.17 22.35 24.25
CA SER A 298 -19.15 21.38 23.85
C SER A 298 -18.45 21.79 22.56
N VAL A 299 -17.28 21.22 22.32
CA VAL A 299 -16.52 21.42 21.08
C VAL A 299 -16.03 20.10 20.54
N GLU A 300 -15.95 19.97 19.22
CA GLU A 300 -15.28 18.84 18.56
C GLU A 300 -13.85 19.23 18.18
N ALA A 301 -12.88 18.39 18.51
CA ALA A 301 -11.49 18.58 18.12
C ALA A 301 -11.20 17.90 16.77
N LEU A 302 -10.76 18.71 15.81
CA LEU A 302 -10.55 18.33 14.43
C LEU A 302 -9.09 18.50 14.04
N VAL A 303 -8.43 17.39 13.73
CA VAL A 303 -7.01 17.37 13.37
C VAL A 303 -6.76 18.07 12.03
N ARG A 304 -5.66 18.83 11.96
CA ARG A 304 -5.18 19.49 10.74
C ARG A 304 -3.71 19.26 10.57
N TRP A 305 -3.30 19.06 9.32
CA TRP A 305 -1.90 18.92 8.96
C TRP A 305 -1.46 20.00 7.99
N ASN A 306 -0.57 20.86 8.46
CA ASN A 306 0.10 21.89 7.68
C ASN A 306 1.52 21.41 7.37
N HIS A 307 1.72 20.87 6.17
CA HIS A 307 3.01 20.36 5.74
C HIS A 307 3.81 21.43 4.95
N PRO A 308 5.11 21.63 5.23
CA PRO A 308 5.91 22.68 4.59
C PRO A 308 5.96 22.62 3.06
N ARG A 309 5.85 21.42 2.47
CA ARG A 309 5.91 21.22 1.01
C ARG A 309 4.59 20.86 0.36
N PHE A 310 3.65 20.26 1.11
CA PHE A 310 2.36 19.84 0.56
C PHE A 310 1.25 20.86 0.85
N GLY A 311 1.53 21.90 1.65
CA GLY A 311 0.52 22.83 2.12
C GLY A 311 -0.39 22.18 3.15
N VAL A 312 -1.65 22.63 3.17
CA VAL A 312 -2.70 22.00 3.98
C VAL A 312 -3.04 20.65 3.37
N VAL A 313 -2.81 19.57 4.12
CA VAL A 313 -3.20 18.21 3.71
C VAL A 313 -4.55 17.89 4.37
N ASP A 314 -5.53 17.52 3.55
CA ASP A 314 -6.90 17.29 4.01
C ASP A 314 -6.99 16.03 4.90
N PRO A 315 -7.70 16.07 6.04
CA PRO A 315 -8.02 14.87 6.83
C PRO A 315 -8.55 13.69 6.00
N GLU A 316 -9.41 13.94 5.00
CA GLU A 316 -9.94 12.91 4.11
C GLU A 316 -8.84 12.23 3.28
N GLU A 317 -7.70 12.90 3.10
CA GLU A 317 -6.53 12.36 2.39
C GLU A 317 -5.59 11.59 3.32
N PHE A 318 -5.18 12.17 4.45
CA PHE A 318 -4.12 11.55 5.28
C PHE A 318 -4.62 10.57 6.33
N ILE A 319 -5.88 10.67 6.82
CA ILE A 319 -6.42 9.73 7.82
C ILE A 319 -6.50 8.31 7.24
N PRO A 320 -7.06 8.07 6.03
CA PRO A 320 -7.10 6.72 5.46
C PRO A 320 -5.70 6.11 5.27
N ILE A 321 -4.69 6.93 4.97
CA ILE A 321 -3.29 6.50 4.85
C ILE A 321 -2.72 6.16 6.23
N ALA A 322 -3.04 6.97 7.25
CA ALA A 322 -2.65 6.71 8.63
C ALA A 322 -3.23 5.37 9.14
N GLU A 323 -4.49 5.08 8.81
CA GLU A 323 -5.14 3.83 9.20
C GLU A 323 -4.49 2.61 8.52
N GLN A 324 -4.24 2.69 7.22
CA GLN A 324 -3.61 1.60 6.45
C GLN A 324 -2.18 1.32 6.90
N SER A 325 -1.45 2.35 7.32
CA SER A 325 -0.06 2.26 7.78
C SER A 325 0.09 2.03 9.29
N GLY A 326 -1.01 2.03 10.05
CA GLY A 326 -1.00 1.96 11.51
C GLY A 326 -0.54 3.24 12.22
N LEU A 327 -0.20 4.30 11.47
CA LEU A 327 0.15 5.62 12.02
C LEU A 327 -1.04 6.35 12.65
N VAL A 328 -2.27 5.87 12.44
CA VAL A 328 -3.46 6.44 13.08
C VAL A 328 -3.42 6.27 14.60
N ILE A 329 -2.81 5.21 15.14
CA ILE A 329 -2.69 5.01 16.59
C ILE A 329 -1.89 6.16 17.24
N PRO A 330 -0.62 6.42 16.86
CA PRO A 330 0.12 7.54 17.45
C PRO A 330 -0.49 8.91 17.12
N LEU A 331 -1.24 9.04 16.02
CA LEU A 331 -1.99 10.25 15.70
C LEU A 331 -3.15 10.47 16.68
N ASP A 332 -4.02 9.47 16.86
CA ASP A 332 -5.17 9.52 17.77
C ASP A 332 -4.70 9.78 19.21
N GLU A 333 -3.65 9.10 19.65
CA GLU A 333 -3.05 9.32 20.97
C GLU A 333 -2.54 10.76 21.17
N TRP A 334 -1.97 11.35 20.11
CA TRP A 334 -1.55 12.75 20.14
C TRP A 334 -2.76 13.69 20.17
N VAL A 335 -3.77 13.44 19.34
CA VAL A 335 -5.02 14.23 19.28
C VAL A 335 -5.73 14.22 20.63
N GLN A 336 -5.95 13.03 21.21
CA GLN A 336 -6.59 12.83 22.50
C GLN A 336 -5.86 13.60 23.61
N ARG A 337 -4.52 13.48 23.64
CA ARG A 337 -3.69 14.22 24.60
C ARG A 337 -3.82 15.73 24.45
N GLN A 338 -3.69 16.25 23.23
CA GLN A 338 -3.75 17.69 22.99
C GLN A 338 -5.14 18.26 23.25
N ALA A 339 -6.20 17.54 22.90
CA ALA A 339 -7.59 17.95 23.16
C ALA A 339 -7.86 18.07 24.66
N CYS A 340 -7.44 17.08 25.47
CA CYS A 340 -7.62 17.12 26.92
C CYS A 340 -6.79 18.22 27.60
N LEU A 341 -5.54 18.42 27.15
CA LEU A 341 -4.70 19.53 27.64
C LEU A 341 -5.29 20.89 27.26
N GLN A 342 -5.82 21.03 26.05
CA GLN A 342 -6.47 22.27 25.62
C GLN A 342 -7.76 22.53 26.39
N TRP A 343 -8.56 21.48 26.65
CA TRP A 343 -9.73 21.59 27.52
C TRP A 343 -9.34 22.14 28.88
N ARG A 344 -8.28 21.59 29.50
CA ARG A 344 -7.78 22.07 30.78
C ARG A 344 -7.34 23.53 30.73
N ALA A 345 -6.62 23.91 29.66
CA ALA A 345 -6.18 25.29 29.46
C ALA A 345 -7.35 26.29 29.33
N TRP A 346 -8.46 25.91 28.69
CA TRP A 346 -9.66 26.75 28.67
C TRP A 346 -10.28 26.90 30.07
N GLN A 347 -10.39 25.80 30.81
CA GLN A 347 -10.93 25.81 32.17
C GLN A 347 -10.10 26.68 33.12
N ASP A 348 -8.78 26.62 33.01
CA ASP A 348 -7.87 27.43 33.83
C ASP A 348 -7.91 28.93 33.47
N ARG A 349 -8.24 29.26 32.22
CA ARG A 349 -8.32 30.65 31.75
C ARG A 349 -9.64 31.33 32.16
N ASP A 350 -10.76 30.66 31.92
CA ASP A 350 -12.11 31.16 32.24
C ASP A 350 -13.10 29.99 32.27
N ALA A 351 -13.27 29.37 33.44
CA ALA A 351 -14.16 28.23 33.61
C ALA A 351 -15.65 28.55 33.32
N GLU A 352 -16.06 29.81 33.44
CA GLU A 352 -17.44 30.21 33.16
C GLU A 352 -17.73 30.26 31.67
N ARG A 353 -16.75 30.68 30.86
CA ARG A 353 -16.87 30.73 29.40
C ARG A 353 -16.26 29.52 28.69
N ALA A 354 -15.58 28.62 29.40
CA ALA A 354 -14.96 27.45 28.78
C ALA A 354 -15.99 26.40 28.33
N PRO A 355 -15.72 25.66 27.23
CA PRO A 355 -16.51 24.50 26.85
C PRO A 355 -16.51 23.46 27.97
N ARG A 356 -17.67 22.86 28.26
CA ARG A 356 -17.80 21.85 29.32
C ARG A 356 -17.21 20.50 28.92
N SER A 357 -17.20 20.19 27.63
CA SER A 357 -16.65 18.94 27.12
C SER A 357 -15.98 19.12 25.77
N VAL A 358 -15.06 18.21 25.45
CA VAL A 358 -14.41 18.09 24.15
C VAL A 358 -14.67 16.69 23.58
N SER A 359 -15.11 16.65 22.33
CA SER A 359 -15.22 15.44 21.53
C SER A 359 -13.95 15.18 20.74
N VAL A 360 -13.55 13.92 20.65
CA VAL A 360 -12.45 13.44 19.80
C VAL A 360 -12.87 12.19 19.04
N ASN A 361 -12.55 12.15 17.75
CA ASN A 361 -12.74 10.98 16.91
C ASN A 361 -11.79 9.84 17.31
N VAL A 362 -12.25 8.60 17.19
CA VAL A 362 -11.48 7.39 17.49
C VAL A 362 -11.46 6.48 16.28
N SER A 363 -10.26 6.11 15.82
CA SER A 363 -10.12 5.16 14.72
C SER A 363 -10.42 3.72 15.14
N ARG A 364 -10.96 2.94 14.20
CA ARG A 364 -11.14 1.50 14.39
C ARG A 364 -9.86 0.76 14.70
N VAL A 365 -8.73 1.22 14.14
CA VAL A 365 -7.42 0.59 14.34
C VAL A 365 -7.01 0.71 15.81
N GLN A 366 -7.28 1.83 16.47
CA GLN A 366 -7.02 2.00 17.89
C GLN A 366 -7.93 1.09 18.74
N MET A 367 -9.22 0.96 18.38
CA MET A 367 -10.17 0.06 19.06
C MET A 367 -9.76 -1.42 19.02
N ALA A 368 -8.99 -1.83 18.01
CA ALA A 368 -8.48 -3.19 17.90
C ALA A 368 -7.44 -3.55 18.99
N TYR A 369 -7.01 -2.58 19.81
CA TYR A 369 -6.08 -2.76 20.93
C TYR A 369 -6.68 -2.25 22.26
N PRO A 370 -7.71 -2.93 22.82
CA PRO A 370 -8.54 -2.42 23.92
C PRO A 370 -7.74 -2.03 25.17
N ASP A 371 -6.84 -2.90 25.64
CA ASP A 371 -6.10 -2.69 26.88
C ASP A 371 -5.18 -1.47 26.79
N ALA A 372 -4.46 -1.34 25.67
CA ALA A 372 -3.59 -0.20 25.40
C ALA A 372 -4.40 1.10 25.29
N PHE A 373 -5.54 1.04 24.60
CA PHE A 373 -6.42 2.20 24.45
C PHE A 373 -7.02 2.67 25.78
N LEU A 374 -7.55 1.75 26.59
CA LEU A 374 -8.07 2.05 27.92
C LEU A 374 -6.99 2.66 28.84
N ALA A 375 -5.78 2.10 28.82
CA ALA A 375 -4.64 2.65 29.57
C ALA A 375 -4.27 4.06 29.10
N HIS A 376 -4.26 4.29 27.78
CA HIS A 376 -3.99 5.60 27.19
C HIS A 376 -5.01 6.66 27.64
N ILE A 377 -6.31 6.37 27.51
CA ILE A 377 -7.38 7.30 27.89
C ILE A 377 -7.30 7.67 29.38
N ARG A 378 -7.05 6.69 30.27
CA ARG A 378 -6.82 6.96 31.70
C ARG A 378 -5.66 7.92 31.91
N ALA A 379 -4.52 7.66 31.27
CA ALA A 379 -3.33 8.48 31.42
C ALA A 379 -3.52 9.91 30.92
N VAL A 380 -4.26 10.10 29.82
CA VAL A 380 -4.55 11.44 29.28
C VAL A 380 -5.49 12.23 30.19
N ILE A 381 -6.57 11.60 30.67
CA ILE A 381 -7.52 12.22 31.60
C ILE A 381 -6.82 12.65 32.90
N GLU A 382 -5.97 11.77 33.45
CA GLU A 382 -5.20 12.04 34.66
C GLU A 382 -4.20 13.19 34.45
N ALA A 383 -3.44 13.16 33.35
CA ALA A 383 -2.47 14.20 33.03
C ALA A 383 -3.12 15.58 32.86
N ALA A 384 -4.31 15.64 32.25
CA ALA A 384 -5.07 16.87 32.09
C ALA A 384 -5.89 17.28 33.33
N ARG A 385 -5.94 16.43 34.38
CA ARG A 385 -6.82 16.59 35.55
C ARG A 385 -8.27 16.88 35.13
N MET A 386 -8.71 16.12 34.14
CA MET A 386 -10.00 16.27 33.49
C MET A 386 -11.03 15.36 34.17
N PRO A 387 -12.25 15.83 34.48
CA PRO A 387 -13.32 14.93 34.88
C PRO A 387 -13.64 14.02 33.69
N PRO A 388 -13.74 12.69 33.85
CA PRO A 388 -13.91 11.78 32.72
C PRO A 388 -15.07 12.14 31.78
N GLY A 389 -16.20 12.59 32.34
CA GLY A 389 -17.39 12.97 31.57
C GLY A 389 -17.24 14.22 30.70
N ALA A 390 -16.14 14.97 30.84
CA ALA A 390 -15.83 16.06 29.92
C ALA A 390 -15.18 15.57 28.62
N LEU A 391 -14.67 14.33 28.56
CA LEU A 391 -14.11 13.74 27.36
C LEU A 391 -15.20 12.92 26.68
N ARG A 392 -15.46 13.21 25.41
CA ARG A 392 -16.37 12.43 24.58
C ARG A 392 -15.58 11.75 23.45
N LEU A 393 -15.76 10.46 23.32
CA LEU A 393 -15.16 9.67 22.24
C LEU A 393 -16.21 9.44 21.16
N GLU A 394 -15.89 9.81 19.93
CA GLU A 394 -16.76 9.66 18.76
C GLU A 394 -16.30 8.48 17.93
N VAL A 395 -17.22 7.58 17.60
CA VAL A 395 -16.95 6.37 16.83
C VAL A 395 -18.01 6.23 15.75
N THR A 396 -17.59 5.98 14.51
CA THR A 396 -18.51 5.83 13.39
C THR A 396 -19.35 4.54 13.50
N GLU A 397 -20.56 4.53 12.92
CA GLU A 397 -21.40 3.33 12.83
C GLU A 397 -20.65 2.16 12.15
N ARG A 398 -19.86 2.45 11.11
CA ARG A 398 -19.16 1.42 10.32
C ARG A 398 -18.07 0.73 11.12
N ASP A 399 -17.40 1.45 12.01
CA ASP A 399 -16.28 0.93 12.77
C ASP A 399 -16.72 -0.07 13.84
N VAL A 400 -17.81 0.23 14.54
CA VAL A 400 -18.37 -0.67 15.57
C VAL A 400 -19.05 -1.92 15.00
N MET A 401 -19.47 -1.87 13.73
CA MET A 401 -20.20 -2.97 13.09
C MET A 401 -19.32 -4.09 12.53
N ARG A 402 -18.02 -3.87 12.40
CA ARG A 402 -17.11 -4.88 11.85
C ARG A 402 -16.73 -5.97 12.84
N ASP A 403 -16.66 -5.65 14.13
CA ASP A 403 -16.51 -6.61 15.23
C ASP A 403 -17.43 -6.22 16.41
N PRO A 404 -18.73 -6.57 16.34
CA PRO A 404 -19.72 -6.09 17.29
C PRO A 404 -19.52 -6.56 18.73
N GLU A 405 -18.91 -7.72 18.95
CA GLU A 405 -18.70 -8.25 20.30
C GLU A 405 -17.54 -7.54 21.00
N ALA A 406 -16.39 -7.48 20.35
CA ALA A 406 -15.22 -6.79 20.89
C ALA A 406 -15.49 -5.29 21.12
N ALA A 407 -16.19 -4.63 20.18
CA ALA A 407 -16.53 -3.21 20.30
C ALA A 407 -17.48 -2.93 21.47
N VAL A 408 -18.48 -3.77 21.73
CA VAL A 408 -19.39 -3.58 22.87
C VAL A 408 -18.64 -3.62 24.20
N ASP A 409 -17.76 -4.60 24.38
CA ASP A 409 -17.05 -4.76 25.65
C ASP A 409 -16.08 -3.61 25.90
N LEU A 410 -15.34 -3.18 24.87
CA LEU A 410 -14.51 -1.98 24.95
C LEU A 410 -15.31 -0.73 25.32
N LEU A 411 -16.43 -0.48 24.63
CA LEU A 411 -17.26 0.70 24.89
C LEU A 411 -17.87 0.66 26.31
N ARG A 412 -18.21 -0.52 26.84
CA ARG A 412 -18.64 -0.65 28.24
C ARG A 412 -17.53 -0.30 29.23
N GLU A 413 -16.30 -0.75 28.98
CA GLU A 413 -15.15 -0.40 29.81
C GLU A 413 -14.84 1.10 29.77
N LEU A 414 -14.93 1.74 28.59
CA LEU A 414 -14.82 3.19 28.47
C LEU A 414 -15.91 3.91 29.28
N ARG A 415 -17.17 3.47 29.19
CA ARG A 415 -18.25 4.05 30.00
C ARG A 415 -18.02 3.88 31.50
N LYS A 416 -17.43 2.76 31.94
CA LYS A 416 -17.04 2.56 33.35
C LYS A 416 -15.95 3.54 33.81
N LEU A 417 -15.09 4.02 32.91
CA LEU A 417 -14.16 5.12 33.21
C LEU A 417 -14.87 6.47 33.35
N GLY A 418 -16.11 6.57 32.88
CA GLY A 418 -16.94 7.76 32.97
C GLY A 418 -16.80 8.72 31.79
N VAL A 419 -16.14 8.30 30.70
CA VAL A 419 -16.08 9.09 29.46
C VAL A 419 -17.41 9.03 28.73
N GLY A 420 -17.79 10.11 28.03
CA GLY A 420 -18.96 10.12 27.17
C GLY A 420 -18.70 9.39 25.87
N LEU A 421 -19.72 8.73 25.32
CA LEU A 421 -19.63 8.02 24.05
C LEU A 421 -20.64 8.58 23.05
N ALA A 422 -20.16 8.92 21.85
CA ALA A 422 -20.98 9.33 20.73
C ALA A 422 -20.85 8.38 19.54
N MET A 423 -21.99 8.08 18.90
CA MET A 423 -22.02 7.47 17.60
C MET A 423 -21.99 8.56 16.53
N ASP A 424 -21.02 8.47 15.62
CA ASP A 424 -20.84 9.40 14.51
C ASP A 424 -21.35 8.82 13.18
N ASP A 425 -21.57 9.69 12.19
CA ASP A 425 -22.07 9.38 10.84
C ASP A 425 -23.37 8.54 10.81
N PHE A 426 -24.30 8.78 11.76
CA PHE A 426 -25.52 7.99 11.86
C PHE A 426 -26.41 8.14 10.62
N GLY A 427 -26.81 7.01 10.04
CA GLY A 427 -27.70 6.95 8.88
C GLY A 427 -26.98 6.66 7.55
N THR A 428 -25.65 6.64 7.53
CA THR A 428 -24.84 6.29 6.34
C THR A 428 -24.59 4.78 6.19
N GLY A 429 -25.14 3.97 7.12
CA GLY A 429 -24.98 2.53 7.23
C GLY A 429 -26.30 1.72 7.18
N MET A 430 -26.18 0.40 7.03
CA MET A 430 -27.31 -0.51 6.79
C MET A 430 -27.92 -1.14 8.07
N SER A 431 -27.58 -0.71 9.30
CA SER A 431 -28.05 -1.40 10.52
C SER A 431 -28.21 -0.53 11.79
N SER A 432 -28.56 0.75 11.60
CA SER A 432 -28.71 1.77 12.66
C SER A 432 -29.46 1.34 13.93
N LEU A 433 -30.63 0.71 13.82
CA LEU A 433 -31.48 0.45 15.00
C LEU A 433 -30.96 -0.66 15.92
N ALA A 434 -30.37 -1.71 15.36
CA ALA A 434 -29.78 -2.79 16.15
C ALA A 434 -28.54 -2.30 16.91
N CYS A 435 -27.77 -1.38 16.30
CA CYS A 435 -26.62 -0.74 16.93
C CYS A 435 -27.04 0.09 18.14
N LEU A 436 -27.98 1.03 17.95
CA LEU A 436 -28.40 1.95 19.02
C LEU A 436 -28.89 1.23 20.27
N ARG A 437 -29.53 0.07 20.12
CA ARG A 437 -29.99 -0.74 21.27
C ARG A 437 -28.87 -1.52 21.96
N ARG A 438 -27.82 -1.91 21.22
CA ARG A 438 -26.77 -2.81 21.70
C ARG A 438 -25.62 -2.06 22.37
N TYR A 439 -25.22 -0.91 21.84
CA TYR A 439 -24.02 -0.19 22.26
C TYR A 439 -24.34 0.87 23.33
N PRO A 440 -23.42 1.13 24.28
CA PRO A 440 -23.65 2.02 25.40
C PRO A 440 -23.41 3.50 25.04
N PHE A 441 -23.95 4.00 23.94
CA PHE A 441 -23.81 5.39 23.53
C PHE A 441 -24.69 6.33 24.38
N ASP A 442 -24.24 7.57 24.56
CA ASP A 442 -25.00 8.65 25.21
C ASP A 442 -25.50 9.69 24.19
N VAL A 443 -24.81 9.79 23.06
CA VAL A 443 -25.05 10.77 22.00
C VAL A 443 -25.04 10.08 20.64
N VAL A 444 -25.90 10.54 19.73
CA VAL A 444 -25.92 10.13 18.33
C VAL A 444 -25.84 11.39 17.46
N LYS A 445 -24.83 11.44 16.58
CA LYS A 445 -24.63 12.52 15.62
C LYS A 445 -25.25 12.13 14.28
N ILE A 446 -26.23 12.90 13.83
CA ILE A 446 -26.94 12.73 12.56
C ILE A 446 -26.08 13.39 11.48
N ASP A 447 -25.69 12.58 10.49
CA ASP A 447 -24.76 12.96 9.43
C ASP A 447 -25.27 14.18 8.61
N ARG A 448 -24.32 15.02 8.19
CA ARG A 448 -24.58 16.24 7.42
C ARG A 448 -25.37 16.01 6.14
N ASP A 449 -25.24 14.84 5.50
CA ASP A 449 -25.90 14.52 4.23
C ASP A 449 -27.43 14.50 4.42
N PHE A 450 -27.93 14.10 5.60
CA PHE A 450 -29.36 14.18 5.91
C PHE A 450 -29.84 15.61 6.20
N ILE A 451 -28.95 16.45 6.72
CA ILE A 451 -29.27 17.83 7.11
C ILE A 451 -29.25 18.77 5.90
N ALA A 452 -28.35 18.53 4.94
CA ALA A 452 -28.21 19.31 3.71
C ALA A 452 -29.52 19.36 2.90
N ASP A 453 -30.25 18.23 2.83
CA ASP A 453 -31.46 18.09 2.01
C ASP A 453 -32.78 18.46 2.73
N LEU A 454 -32.71 18.95 3.97
CA LEU A 454 -33.90 19.34 4.75
C LEU A 454 -34.78 20.38 4.07
N ASP A 455 -34.21 21.24 3.22
CA ASP A 455 -34.94 22.31 2.53
C ASP A 455 -35.62 21.84 1.25
N ALA A 456 -35.18 20.71 0.66
CA ALA A 456 -35.61 20.26 -0.66
C ALA A 456 -36.73 19.21 -0.62
N ALA A 457 -36.80 18.39 0.43
CA ALA A 457 -37.58 17.15 0.38
C ALA A 457 -38.30 16.81 1.70
N ALA A 458 -39.63 16.61 1.62
CA ALA A 458 -40.47 16.34 2.79
C ALA A 458 -40.26 14.94 3.40
N ASP A 459 -39.85 13.98 2.58
CA ASP A 459 -39.43 12.64 2.98
C ASP A 459 -38.16 12.68 3.83
N VAL A 460 -37.16 13.49 3.47
CA VAL A 460 -35.94 13.69 4.28
C VAL A 460 -36.28 14.23 5.67
N ARG A 461 -37.16 15.25 5.75
CA ARG A 461 -37.66 15.76 7.04
C ARG A 461 -38.31 14.67 7.89
N ALA A 462 -39.12 13.81 7.29
CA ALA A 462 -39.77 12.71 8.00
C ALA A 462 -38.75 11.70 8.55
N VAL A 463 -37.69 11.39 7.78
CA VAL A 463 -36.60 10.50 8.21
C VAL A 463 -35.80 11.09 9.38
N VAL A 464 -35.45 12.38 9.31
CA VAL A 464 -34.74 13.07 10.39
C VAL A 464 -35.61 13.14 11.66
N HIS A 465 -36.89 13.46 11.52
CA HIS A 465 -37.83 13.45 12.65
C HIS A 465 -37.94 12.07 13.30
N ALA A 466 -38.14 11.01 12.52
CA ALA A 466 -38.21 9.64 13.03
C ALA A 466 -36.90 9.23 13.73
N SER A 467 -35.75 9.65 13.19
CA SER A 467 -34.44 9.38 13.79
C SER A 467 -34.28 10.07 15.14
N VAL A 468 -34.64 11.36 15.25
CA VAL A 468 -34.58 12.10 16.52
C VAL A 468 -35.49 11.46 17.58
N MET A 469 -36.72 11.11 17.22
CA MET A 469 -37.65 10.42 18.12
C MET A 469 -37.11 9.07 18.61
N LEU A 470 -36.48 8.30 17.72
CA LEU A 470 -35.88 7.01 18.07
C LEU A 470 -34.72 7.18 19.06
N ILE A 471 -33.83 8.13 18.80
CA ILE A 471 -32.68 8.45 19.65
C ILE A 471 -33.16 8.83 21.06
N GLU A 472 -34.15 9.72 21.14
CA GLU A 472 -34.74 10.16 22.41
C GLU A 472 -35.44 9.01 23.14
N SER A 473 -36.20 8.17 22.44
CA SER A 473 -36.91 7.02 23.01
C SER A 473 -35.95 5.98 23.62
N LEU A 474 -34.70 5.94 23.17
CA LEU A 474 -33.64 5.09 23.70
C LEU A 474 -32.83 5.78 24.83
N GLY A 475 -33.20 7.00 25.23
CA GLY A 475 -32.55 7.75 26.30
C GLY A 475 -31.24 8.41 25.90
N MET A 476 -30.97 8.56 24.60
CA MET A 476 -29.77 9.21 24.07
C MET A 476 -30.07 10.65 23.62
N ARG A 477 -29.03 11.47 23.48
CA ARG A 477 -29.15 12.83 22.94
C ARG A 477 -28.79 12.87 21.46
N SER A 478 -29.46 13.71 20.69
CA SER A 478 -29.21 13.91 19.26
C SER A 478 -28.37 15.17 19.00
N VAL A 479 -27.36 15.04 18.14
CA VAL A 479 -26.62 16.18 17.56
C VAL A 479 -26.86 16.15 16.06
N ALA A 480 -27.30 17.24 15.45
CA ALA A 480 -27.38 17.34 13.99
C ALA A 480 -26.19 18.10 13.42
N GLU A 481 -25.51 17.52 12.44
CA GLU A 481 -24.32 18.08 11.82
C GLU A 481 -24.59 18.80 10.51
N GLY A 482 -23.68 19.67 10.08
CA GLY A 482 -23.80 20.36 8.80
C GLY A 482 -24.94 21.39 8.76
N VAL A 483 -25.31 21.98 9.90
CA VAL A 483 -26.32 23.05 9.94
C VAL A 483 -25.74 24.35 9.37
N GLU A 484 -26.34 24.85 8.29
CA GLU A 484 -25.88 26.01 7.53
C GLU A 484 -26.84 27.20 7.56
N ASN A 485 -28.12 26.99 7.86
CA ASN A 485 -29.13 28.05 7.84
C ASN A 485 -30.13 28.01 9.00
N ALA A 486 -30.83 29.13 9.22
CA ALA A 486 -31.77 29.28 10.34
C ALA A 486 -33.02 28.41 10.22
N ALA A 487 -33.47 28.08 8.99
CA ALA A 487 -34.64 27.23 8.78
C ALA A 487 -34.37 25.79 9.22
N GLN A 488 -33.16 25.27 8.99
CA GLN A 488 -32.71 23.98 9.52
C GLN A 488 -32.74 23.97 11.06
N VAL A 489 -32.26 25.04 11.71
CA VAL A 489 -32.30 25.18 13.18
C VAL A 489 -33.73 25.15 13.70
N GLU A 490 -34.64 25.91 13.08
CA GLU A 490 -36.05 25.96 13.48
C GLU A 490 -36.72 24.60 13.35
N PHE A 491 -36.49 23.91 12.23
CA PHE A 491 -36.97 22.55 12.02
C PHE A 491 -36.42 21.58 13.09
N LEU A 492 -35.10 21.55 13.29
CA LEU A 492 -34.45 20.67 14.27
C LEU A 492 -34.94 20.94 15.70
N ARG A 493 -35.15 22.20 16.05
CA ARG A 493 -35.75 22.59 17.33
C ARG A 493 -37.20 22.10 17.46
N SER A 494 -38.00 22.21 16.39
CA SER A 494 -39.41 21.79 16.40
C SER A 494 -39.61 20.28 16.63
N ILE A 495 -38.61 19.47 16.28
CA ILE A 495 -38.65 18.01 16.43
C ILE A 495 -37.90 17.51 17.67
N GLY A 496 -37.46 18.41 18.56
CA GLY A 496 -36.80 18.03 19.81
C GLY A 496 -35.33 17.62 19.66
N CYS A 497 -34.63 18.06 18.60
CA CYS A 497 -33.18 17.85 18.52
C CYS A 497 -32.48 18.58 19.69
N HIS A 498 -31.48 17.94 20.30
CA HIS A 498 -30.84 18.48 21.51
C HIS A 498 -29.75 19.50 21.19
N SER A 499 -28.94 19.19 20.18
CA SER A 499 -27.76 19.96 19.84
C SER A 499 -27.54 20.03 18.33
N VAL A 500 -26.81 21.06 17.89
CA VAL A 500 -26.50 21.30 16.49
C VAL A 500 -25.05 21.73 16.32
N GLN A 501 -24.47 21.32 15.20
CA GLN A 501 -23.12 21.69 14.78
C GLN A 501 -23.14 22.02 13.29
N GLY A 502 -22.43 23.07 12.89
CA GLY A 502 -22.36 23.45 11.48
C GLY A 502 -21.83 24.86 11.26
N TYR A 503 -21.67 25.23 9.99
CA TYR A 503 -21.04 26.49 9.62
C TYR A 503 -21.87 27.73 9.97
N LEU A 504 -23.17 27.56 10.23
CA LEU A 504 -24.00 28.63 10.79
C LEU A 504 -23.44 29.17 12.12
N PHE A 505 -22.87 28.30 12.95
CA PHE A 505 -22.34 28.63 14.27
C PHE A 505 -20.83 28.89 14.28
N GLY A 506 -20.18 28.75 13.13
CA GLY A 506 -18.74 28.94 12.97
C GLY A 506 -18.06 27.75 12.31
N ARG A 507 -17.03 28.07 11.54
CA ARG A 507 -16.10 27.07 10.99
C ARG A 507 -15.13 26.60 12.09
N PRO A 508 -14.53 25.40 11.93
CA PRO A 508 -13.44 24.96 12.80
C PRO A 508 -12.37 26.05 12.95
N ALA A 509 -12.02 26.39 14.18
CA ALA A 509 -11.12 27.50 14.49
C ALA A 509 -10.03 27.09 15.50
N PRO A 510 -8.88 27.80 15.55
CA PRO A 510 -7.87 27.54 16.55
C PRO A 510 -8.37 27.88 17.97
N ALA A 511 -7.70 27.32 18.98
CA ALA A 511 -8.20 27.34 20.36
C ALA A 511 -8.38 28.74 20.97
N ASP A 512 -7.64 29.74 20.50
CA ASP A 512 -7.70 31.13 20.96
C ASP A 512 -8.98 31.85 20.53
N ARG A 513 -9.60 31.38 19.43
CA ARG A 513 -10.86 31.92 18.89
C ARG A 513 -12.10 31.19 19.39
N ILE A 514 -11.91 30.11 20.14
CA ILE A 514 -13.02 29.40 20.80
C ILE A 514 -13.36 30.16 22.07
N VAL A 515 -14.47 30.88 22.00
CA VAL A 515 -15.08 31.52 23.16
C VAL A 515 -16.42 30.85 23.35
N ALA A 516 -16.52 29.90 24.29
CA ALA A 516 -17.79 29.28 24.58
C ALA A 516 -18.68 30.27 25.35
N ARG A 517 -19.99 30.19 25.08
CA ARG A 517 -21.05 31.05 25.64
C ARG A 517 -21.00 32.53 25.23
N GLU A 518 -21.07 32.85 23.94
CA GLU A 518 -21.72 34.10 23.51
C GLU A 518 -23.08 33.76 22.87
N PRO A 519 -24.19 34.38 23.30
CA PRO A 519 -25.43 34.32 22.53
C PRO A 519 -25.19 34.96 21.15
N LEU A 520 -25.95 34.51 20.15
CA LEU A 520 -25.83 35.02 18.78
C LEU A 520 -25.91 36.56 18.74
N PRO A 521 -25.29 37.22 17.75
CA PRO A 521 -25.34 38.67 17.55
C PRO A 521 -26.74 39.28 17.27
N GLY A 522 -27.83 38.58 17.58
CA GLY A 522 -29.22 39.04 17.48
C GLY A 522 -29.91 39.34 18.80
N GLU A 523 -29.28 39.05 19.95
CA GLU A 523 -29.81 39.35 21.30
C GLU A 523 -29.06 40.50 22.01
N ARG A 524 -28.15 41.20 21.33
CA ARG A 524 -27.67 42.48 21.85
C ARG A 524 -28.84 43.47 21.78
N GLU A 525 -29.42 43.81 22.94
CA GLU A 525 -30.21 45.03 23.06
C GLU A 525 -29.45 46.17 22.36
N PRO A 526 -30.13 46.97 21.53
CA PRO A 526 -29.47 48.07 20.83
C PRO A 526 -28.85 48.99 21.88
N ASP A 527 -27.55 49.24 21.73
CA ASP A 527 -26.81 50.18 22.56
C ASP A 527 -27.58 51.53 22.61
N PRO A 528 -28.09 51.96 23.78
CA PRO A 528 -28.83 53.22 23.89
C PRO A 528 -27.94 54.44 23.55
N ALA A 529 -26.63 54.27 23.40
CA ALA A 529 -25.71 55.33 22.98
C ALA A 529 -25.73 55.64 21.48
N LEU A 530 -26.43 54.86 20.63
CA LEU A 530 -26.49 55.10 19.18
C LEU A 530 -27.79 55.75 18.67
N VAL A 531 -28.71 56.16 19.56
CA VAL A 531 -29.99 56.81 19.18
C VAL A 531 -29.98 58.35 19.42
N SER A 532 -28.89 58.95 19.90
CA SER A 532 -28.87 60.38 20.27
C SER A 532 -28.07 61.32 19.35
N SER A 533 -27.78 60.94 18.10
CA SER A 533 -27.17 61.87 17.13
C SER A 533 -27.82 61.82 15.75
N SER A 534 -29.04 62.37 15.65
CA SER A 534 -29.57 62.93 14.41
C SER A 534 -30.61 63.98 14.78
N GLY A 535 -30.12 65.21 15.00
CA GLY A 535 -30.89 66.44 14.86
C GLY A 535 -30.53 67.08 13.53
#